data_AF-A0A8H6H1T2-F1
#
_entry.id   AF-A0A8H6H1T2-F1
#
_cell.length_a   1.000
_cell.length_b   1.000
_cell.length_c   1.000
_cell.angle_alpha   90.00
_cell.angle_beta   90.00
_cell.angle_gamma   90.00
#
_symmetry.space_group_name_H-M   'P 1'
#
loop_
_entity.id
_entity.type
_entity.pdbx_description
1 polymer ?
#
loop_
_entity_poly.entity_id
_entity_poly.type
_entity_poly.pdbx_seq_one_letter_code
_entity_poly.pdbx_strand_id
1 'polypeptide(L)'
;MNQSIRAILPIWKTTPTAALHRESGIPPVAQLLKARQLRFSARLKSLNKAHPLASRTRPPSQPAYHNLIKRRYQAQTESSFRTHLRRTDELLAPYARPKLIQQGFNQEQMPPLQTALKKETADAFLRWVQSLDPLTLVVYSDGSLSSQGAASYGFTIHQDSLSVLHGSGRLRPAEVFDAEATGALQGLKAALNLQESVSRNIIICLDNLAATTCLRGTPSDSSQAVFLKFQALAALHGATQVR
;
A
#
# COMPACT_ATOMS: atom_id res chain seq x y z
N MET A 1 18.24 28.49 -14.79
CA MET A 1 16.92 27.97 -15.21
C MET A 1 16.12 29.01 -15.99
N ASN A 2 15.82 30.19 -15.44
CA ASN A 2 15.00 31.20 -16.14
C ASN A 2 15.63 31.71 -17.45
N GLN A 3 16.95 31.90 -17.50
CA GLN A 3 17.66 32.25 -18.74
C GLN A 3 17.53 31.15 -19.81
N SER A 4 17.64 29.89 -19.41
CA SER A 4 17.48 28.73 -20.30
C SER A 4 16.06 28.64 -20.85
N ILE A 5 15.03 28.88 -20.02
CA ILE A 5 13.62 28.94 -20.46
C ILE A 5 13.40 30.08 -21.46
N ARG A 6 14.03 31.23 -21.23
CA ARG A 6 13.97 32.36 -22.17
C ARG A 6 14.68 32.11 -23.49
N ALA A 7 15.65 31.19 -23.54
CA ALA A 7 16.35 30.84 -24.77
C ALA A 7 15.52 29.94 -25.71
N ILE A 8 14.56 29.19 -25.15
CA ILE A 8 13.72 28.23 -25.92
C ILE A 8 12.33 28.77 -26.27
N LEU A 9 11.89 29.84 -25.60
CA LEU A 9 10.59 30.47 -25.84
C LEU A 9 10.75 31.80 -26.61
N PRO A 10 9.85 32.13 -27.54
CA PRO A 10 9.86 33.42 -28.24
C PRO A 10 9.28 34.54 -27.36
N ILE A 11 10.04 34.99 -26.35
CA ILE A 11 9.56 35.91 -25.30
C ILE A 11 10.55 37.04 -24.99
N TRP A 12 10.02 38.18 -24.54
CA TRP A 12 10.80 39.37 -24.23
C TRP A 12 11.56 39.26 -22.91
N LYS A 13 12.67 39.99 -22.77
CA LYS A 13 13.45 40.06 -21.50
C LYS A 13 12.59 40.50 -20.31
N THR A 14 11.57 41.30 -20.53
CA THR A 14 10.65 41.83 -19.52
C THR A 14 9.51 40.89 -19.14
N THR A 15 9.34 39.74 -19.83
CA THR A 15 8.26 38.79 -19.53
C THR A 15 8.32 38.33 -18.07
N PRO A 16 7.20 38.41 -17.30
CA PRO A 16 7.16 37.99 -15.91
C PRO A 16 7.51 36.52 -15.71
N THR A 17 8.23 36.18 -14.63
CA THR A 17 8.70 34.81 -14.35
C THR A 17 7.56 33.78 -14.25
N ALA A 18 6.40 34.17 -13.73
CA ALA A 18 5.24 33.28 -13.66
C ALA A 18 4.75 32.84 -15.05
N ALA A 19 4.73 33.76 -16.02
CA ALA A 19 4.37 33.45 -17.40
C ALA A 19 5.42 32.50 -18.03
N LEU A 20 6.71 32.68 -17.75
CA LEU A 20 7.76 31.77 -18.23
C LEU A 20 7.48 30.31 -17.87
N HIS A 21 7.13 30.06 -16.61
CA HIS A 21 6.86 28.70 -16.12
C HIS A 21 5.57 28.11 -16.69
N ARG A 22 4.56 28.94 -16.91
CA ARG A 22 3.30 28.54 -17.56
C ARG A 22 3.54 28.15 -19.02
N GLU A 23 4.18 29.02 -19.79
CA GLU A 23 4.38 28.82 -21.24
C GLU A 23 5.40 27.71 -21.54
N SER A 24 6.42 27.54 -20.71
CA SER A 24 7.37 26.42 -20.88
C SER A 24 6.83 25.08 -20.41
N GLY A 25 5.75 25.06 -19.61
CA GLY A 25 5.33 23.86 -18.88
C GLY A 25 6.34 23.36 -17.84
N ILE A 26 7.39 24.13 -17.55
CA ILE A 26 8.46 23.74 -16.62
C ILE A 26 8.20 24.43 -15.27
N PRO A 27 7.93 23.68 -14.18
CA PRO A 27 7.71 24.26 -12.86
C PRO A 27 8.96 24.98 -12.31
N PRO A 28 8.78 25.91 -11.36
CA PRO A 28 9.88 26.52 -10.62
C PRO A 28 10.80 25.49 -9.97
N VAL A 29 12.11 25.77 -9.94
CA VAL A 29 13.14 24.88 -9.35
C VAL A 29 12.79 24.45 -7.93
N ALA A 30 12.26 25.35 -7.11
CA ALA A 30 11.88 25.05 -5.73
C ALA A 30 10.82 23.94 -5.65
N GLN A 31 9.84 23.92 -6.56
CA GLN A 31 8.81 22.89 -6.62
C GLN A 31 9.40 21.54 -7.06
N LEU A 32 10.27 21.56 -8.08
CA LEU A 32 10.97 20.36 -8.54
C LEU A 32 11.87 19.76 -7.44
N LEU A 33 12.59 20.61 -6.71
CA LEU A 33 13.44 20.19 -5.60
C LEU A 33 12.60 19.59 -4.46
N LYS A 34 11.49 20.23 -4.09
CA LYS A 34 10.57 19.72 -3.07
C LYS A 34 10.00 18.36 -3.47
N ALA A 35 9.57 18.20 -4.72
CA ALA A 35 9.08 16.92 -5.23
C ALA A 35 10.15 15.82 -5.17
N ARG A 36 11.40 16.14 -5.54
CA ARG A 36 12.53 15.19 -5.42
C ARG A 36 12.83 14.82 -3.97
N GLN A 37 12.83 15.79 -3.06
CA GLN A 37 13.04 15.53 -1.63
C GLN A 37 11.96 14.62 -1.04
N LEU A 38 10.68 14.82 -1.41
CA LEU A 38 9.56 13.98 -0.99
C LEU A 38 9.69 12.55 -1.53
N ARG A 39 10.03 12.37 -2.81
CA ARG A 39 10.27 11.03 -3.39
C ARG A 39 11.42 10.32 -2.71
N PHE A 40 12.49 11.04 -2.39
CA PHE A 40 13.63 10.47 -1.67
C PHE A 40 13.26 10.09 -0.23
N SER A 41 12.47 10.92 0.46
CA SER A 41 11.89 10.57 1.75
C SER A 41 11.05 9.30 1.69
N ALA A 42 10.17 9.17 0.68
CA ALA A 42 9.32 8.00 0.50
C ALA A 42 10.18 6.73 0.28
N ARG A 43 11.21 6.84 -0.57
CA ARG A 43 12.19 5.76 -0.80
C ARG A 43 12.92 5.38 0.47
N LEU A 44 13.33 6.33 1.32
CA LEU A 44 13.98 6.00 2.59
C LEU A 44 13.05 5.23 3.53
N LYS A 45 11.75 5.54 3.53
CA LYS A 45 10.76 4.89 4.39
C LYS A 45 10.32 3.51 3.89
N SER A 46 10.33 3.27 2.58
CA SER A 46 10.04 1.94 2.02
C SER A 46 11.16 0.93 2.25
N LEU A 47 12.34 1.35 2.71
CA LEU A 47 13.43 0.43 3.04
C LEU A 47 13.11 -0.38 4.31
N ASN A 48 13.43 -1.67 4.27
CA ASN A 48 13.43 -2.55 5.44
C ASN A 48 14.27 -1.94 6.58
N LYS A 49 13.82 -2.17 7.82
CA LYS A 49 14.51 -1.83 9.07
C LYS A 49 15.97 -2.31 9.15
N ALA A 50 16.31 -3.42 8.48
CA ALA A 50 17.68 -3.94 8.41
C ALA A 50 18.60 -3.19 7.40
N HIS A 51 18.05 -2.33 6.56
CA HIS A 51 18.82 -1.61 5.55
C HIS A 51 19.79 -0.58 6.19
N PRO A 52 21.04 -0.44 5.73
CA PRO A 52 22.03 0.46 6.34
C PRO A 52 21.61 1.94 6.31
N LEU A 53 20.81 2.37 5.34
CA LEU A 53 20.23 3.73 5.34
C LEU A 53 19.11 3.89 6.38
N ALA A 54 18.34 2.83 6.66
CA ALA A 54 17.26 2.88 7.64
C ALA A 54 17.79 2.92 9.07
N SER A 55 18.98 2.38 9.35
CA SER A 55 19.63 2.56 10.66
C SER A 55 20.11 4.00 10.86
N ARG A 56 20.62 4.64 9.81
CA ARG A 56 21.13 6.03 9.85
C ARG A 56 20.03 7.09 10.01
N THR A 57 18.79 6.79 9.64
CA THR A 57 17.66 7.70 9.85
C THR A 57 17.07 7.62 11.25
N ARG A 58 17.49 6.64 12.08
CA ARG A 58 16.99 6.53 13.46
C ARG A 58 17.39 7.76 14.28
N PRO A 59 16.48 8.27 15.13
CA PRO A 59 16.84 9.31 16.08
C PRO A 59 17.95 8.79 17.01
N PRO A 60 18.86 9.67 17.44
CA PRO A 60 19.89 9.26 18.39
C PRO A 60 19.22 8.78 19.68
N SER A 61 19.76 7.71 20.27
CA SER A 61 19.27 7.24 21.56
C SER A 61 19.51 8.32 22.61
N GLN A 62 18.50 8.63 23.43
CA GLN A 62 18.72 9.54 24.55
C GLN A 62 19.78 8.92 25.48
N PRO A 63 20.81 9.67 25.86
CA PRO A 63 21.81 9.15 26.79
C PRO A 63 21.14 8.81 28.13
N ALA A 64 21.25 7.55 28.55
CA ALA A 64 20.82 7.11 29.86
C ALA A 64 21.86 7.55 30.91
N TYR A 65 21.55 8.63 31.63
CA TYR A 65 22.46 9.17 32.65
C TYR A 65 22.36 8.37 33.95
N HIS A 66 23.50 7.90 34.46
CA HIS A 66 23.60 7.28 35.78
C HIS A 66 24.32 8.21 36.74
N ASN A 67 23.62 8.73 37.76
CA ASN A 67 24.13 9.78 38.65
C ASN A 67 25.47 9.44 39.36
N LEU A 68 25.79 8.15 39.51
CA LEU A 68 27.00 7.66 40.19
C LEU A 68 28.23 7.57 39.28
N ILE A 69 28.07 7.68 37.96
CA ILE A 69 29.17 7.52 36.99
C ILE A 69 29.57 8.91 36.49
N LYS A 70 30.87 9.24 36.45
CA LYS A 70 31.28 10.54 35.89
C LYS A 70 30.91 10.61 34.41
N ARG A 71 30.45 11.80 33.97
CA ARG A 71 29.95 12.05 32.61
C ARG A 71 30.89 11.63 31.47
N ARG A 72 32.20 11.67 31.69
CA ARG A 72 33.24 11.23 30.73
C ARG A 72 33.31 9.71 30.51
N TYR A 73 32.79 8.92 31.44
CA TYR A 73 32.74 7.45 31.37
C TYR A 73 31.38 6.91 30.95
N GLN A 74 30.35 7.77 30.93
CA GLN A 74 29.06 7.44 30.33
C GLN A 74 29.22 7.62 28.82
N ALA A 75 28.91 6.57 28.05
CA ALA A 75 29.29 6.38 26.65
C ALA A 75 29.12 7.60 25.73
N GLN A 76 29.97 7.65 24.69
CA GLN A 76 29.95 8.68 23.64
C GLN A 76 28.53 8.90 23.13
N THR A 77 28.08 10.14 23.23
CA THR A 77 26.83 10.61 22.64
C THR A 77 26.87 10.28 21.15
N GLU A 78 25.97 9.41 20.67
CA GLU A 78 25.73 9.31 19.23
C GLU A 78 25.59 10.73 18.69
N SER A 79 26.35 11.07 17.65
CA SER A 79 26.41 12.41 17.07
C SER A 79 25.00 13.03 17.03
N SER A 80 24.80 14.07 17.85
CA SER A 80 23.55 14.81 17.95
C SER A 80 23.24 15.58 16.66
N PHE A 81 24.21 15.66 15.75
CA PHE A 81 24.07 16.34 14.49
C PHE A 81 23.01 15.65 13.62
N ARG A 82 21.95 16.41 13.35
CA ARG A 82 20.87 16.00 12.47
C ARG A 82 21.36 15.99 11.01
N THR A 83 21.71 14.81 10.53
CA THR A 83 22.22 14.57 9.17
C THR A 83 21.17 14.93 8.10
N HIS A 84 21.63 15.20 6.87
CA HIS A 84 20.73 15.45 5.74
C HIS A 84 19.75 14.28 5.52
N LEU A 85 20.20 13.03 5.69
CA LEU A 85 19.36 11.83 5.59
C LEU A 85 18.21 11.83 6.63
N ARG A 86 18.49 12.20 7.88
CA ARG A 86 17.47 12.34 8.93
C ARG A 86 16.46 13.43 8.57
N ARG A 87 16.95 14.61 8.18
CA ARG A 87 16.08 15.73 7.74
C ARG A 87 15.16 15.32 6.59
N THR A 88 15.66 14.55 5.63
CA THR A 88 14.84 14.05 4.52
C THR A 88 13.84 12.99 4.95
N ASP A 89 14.21 12.04 5.82
CA ASP A 89 13.26 11.00 6.31
C ASP A 89 12.10 11.64 7.09
N GLU A 90 12.37 12.72 7.84
CA GLU A 90 11.37 13.44 8.63
C GLU A 90 10.38 14.26 7.79
N LEU A 91 10.57 14.42 6.47
CA LEU A 91 9.65 15.18 5.60
C LEU A 91 8.28 14.52 5.45
N LEU A 92 8.23 13.20 5.56
CA LEU A 92 6.99 12.42 5.54
C LEU A 92 6.70 11.85 6.92
N ALA A 93 5.42 11.63 7.21
CA ALA A 93 4.99 10.97 8.43
C ALA A 93 5.68 9.59 8.60
N PRO A 94 5.85 9.09 9.83
CA PRO A 94 6.30 7.73 10.05
C PRO A 94 5.35 6.72 9.39
N TYR A 95 5.91 5.76 8.64
CA TYR A 95 5.19 4.63 8.07
C TYR A 95 5.78 3.32 8.59
N ALA A 96 4.96 2.28 8.64
CA ALA A 96 5.43 0.94 8.96
C ALA A 96 6.39 0.48 7.86
N ARG A 97 7.65 0.24 8.22
CA ARG A 97 8.66 -0.27 7.27
C ARG A 97 8.31 -1.71 6.87
N PRO A 98 8.42 -2.07 5.59
CA PRO A 98 8.18 -3.44 5.16
C PRO A 98 9.25 -4.37 5.75
N LYS A 99 8.84 -5.60 6.02
CA LYS A 99 9.73 -6.71 6.33
C LYS A 99 10.29 -7.24 5.01
N LEU A 100 11.59 -7.48 4.95
CA LEU A 100 12.16 -8.21 3.82
C LEU A 100 11.70 -9.66 3.94
N ILE A 101 10.96 -10.11 2.94
CA ILE A 101 10.48 -11.48 2.82
C ILE A 101 11.17 -12.05 1.58
N GLN A 102 11.64 -13.30 1.67
CA GLN A 102 12.16 -13.98 0.50
C GLN A 102 11.02 -14.17 -0.50
N GLN A 103 11.25 -13.75 -1.74
CA GLN A 103 10.29 -13.96 -2.80
C GLN A 103 10.14 -15.47 -3.02
N GLY A 104 8.96 -16.01 -2.69
CA GLY A 104 8.63 -17.39 -3.03
C GLY A 104 8.40 -17.48 -4.53
N PHE A 105 9.33 -18.08 -5.26
CA PHE A 105 9.15 -18.42 -6.68
C PHE A 105 8.29 -19.67 -6.89
N ASN A 106 7.59 -20.12 -5.85
CA ASN A 106 6.59 -21.16 -5.96
C ASN A 106 5.37 -20.54 -6.66
N GLN A 107 5.48 -20.38 -7.98
CA GLN A 107 4.33 -20.41 -8.88
C GLN A 107 3.72 -21.81 -8.74
N GLU A 108 3.04 -22.06 -7.62
CA GLU A 108 2.00 -23.08 -7.65
C GLU A 108 1.06 -22.70 -8.78
N GLN A 109 0.72 -23.71 -9.58
CA GLN A 109 -0.03 -23.70 -10.82
C GLN A 109 -1.48 -23.23 -10.60
N MET A 110 -1.66 -22.05 -10.04
CA MET A 110 -2.95 -21.37 -10.00
C MET A 110 -3.28 -20.97 -11.44
N PRO A 111 -4.52 -21.22 -11.91
CA PRO A 111 -4.93 -20.80 -13.24
C PRO A 111 -4.58 -19.32 -13.44
N PRO A 112 -4.02 -18.94 -14.61
CA PRO A 112 -3.72 -17.55 -14.89
C PRO A 112 -5.00 -16.73 -14.67
N LEU A 113 -4.88 -15.68 -13.87
CA LEU A 113 -5.94 -14.70 -13.69
C LEU A 113 -6.21 -14.08 -15.06
N GLN A 114 -7.33 -14.47 -15.68
CA GLN A 114 -7.61 -14.18 -17.09
C GLN A 114 -7.99 -12.72 -17.30
N THR A 115 -7.29 -12.07 -18.23
CA THR A 115 -7.68 -10.78 -18.82
C THR A 115 -8.61 -11.04 -20.01
N ALA A 116 -9.85 -11.47 -19.77
CA ALA A 116 -10.82 -11.74 -20.82
C ALA A 116 -11.81 -10.57 -21.02
N LEU A 117 -12.49 -10.54 -22.17
CA LEU A 117 -13.43 -9.48 -22.58
C LEU A 117 -14.60 -9.36 -21.59
N LYS A 118 -14.95 -8.13 -21.15
CA LYS A 118 -15.87 -7.85 -20.03
C LYS A 118 -17.28 -8.48 -20.09
N LYS A 119 -17.82 -8.79 -21.29
CA LYS A 119 -19.19 -9.33 -21.44
C LYS A 119 -19.24 -10.85 -21.31
N GLU A 120 -18.40 -11.56 -22.04
CA GLU A 120 -18.34 -13.04 -21.99
C GLU A 120 -17.84 -13.55 -20.63
N THR A 121 -17.01 -12.75 -19.95
CA THR A 121 -16.55 -13.02 -18.59
C THR A 121 -17.66 -12.91 -17.54
N ALA A 122 -18.62 -12.00 -17.71
CA ALA A 122 -19.72 -11.84 -16.76
C ALA A 122 -20.66 -13.06 -16.77
N ASP A 123 -21.06 -13.56 -17.94
CA ASP A 123 -21.93 -14.73 -18.04
C ASP A 123 -21.25 -16.00 -17.53
N ALA A 124 -19.94 -16.16 -17.81
CA ALA A 124 -19.15 -17.25 -17.28
C ALA A 124 -19.00 -17.15 -15.75
N PHE A 125 -18.86 -15.94 -15.22
CA PHE A 125 -18.80 -15.68 -13.79
C PHE A 125 -20.12 -16.02 -13.10
N LEU A 126 -21.26 -15.60 -13.65
CA LEU A 126 -22.58 -15.92 -13.10
C LEU A 126 -22.83 -17.43 -13.10
N ARG A 127 -22.52 -18.13 -14.21
CA ARG A 127 -22.59 -19.60 -14.27
C ARG A 127 -21.70 -20.27 -13.23
N TRP A 128 -20.50 -19.73 -13.01
CA TRP A 128 -19.60 -20.21 -11.97
C TRP A 128 -20.18 -19.99 -10.56
N VAL A 129 -20.70 -18.79 -10.26
CA VAL A 129 -21.37 -18.50 -8.97
C VAL A 129 -22.54 -19.47 -8.73
N GLN A 130 -23.34 -19.75 -9.75
CA GLN A 130 -24.46 -20.70 -9.68
C GLN A 130 -24.00 -22.15 -9.49
N SER A 131 -22.75 -22.48 -9.84
CA SER A 131 -22.20 -23.83 -9.67
C SER A 131 -21.57 -24.07 -8.29
N LEU A 132 -21.46 -23.02 -7.46
CA LEU A 132 -20.90 -23.14 -6.11
C LEU A 132 -21.87 -23.88 -5.18
N ASP A 133 -21.31 -24.56 -4.17
CA ASP A 133 -22.10 -25.12 -3.07
C ASP A 133 -22.87 -23.99 -2.36
N PRO A 134 -24.19 -24.12 -2.11
CA PRO A 134 -25.00 -23.15 -1.35
C PRO A 134 -24.43 -22.76 0.02
N LEU A 135 -23.56 -23.58 0.60
CA LEU A 135 -22.86 -23.30 1.86
C LEU A 135 -21.57 -22.47 1.67
N THR A 136 -21.15 -22.20 0.44
CA THR A 136 -19.97 -21.39 0.13
C THR A 136 -20.27 -19.91 0.35
N LEU A 137 -19.37 -19.22 1.06
CA LEU A 137 -19.42 -17.78 1.23
C LEU A 137 -18.60 -17.09 0.13
N VAL A 138 -19.23 -16.19 -0.61
CA VAL A 138 -18.55 -15.37 -1.62
C VAL A 138 -18.44 -13.93 -1.11
N VAL A 139 -17.22 -13.49 -0.88
CA VAL A 139 -16.88 -12.13 -0.44
C VAL A 139 -16.47 -11.32 -1.66
N TYR A 140 -17.23 -10.30 -2.01
CA TYR A 140 -16.84 -9.32 -3.01
C TYR A 140 -16.18 -8.16 -2.30
N SER A 141 -14.98 -7.76 -2.71
CA SER A 141 -14.32 -6.56 -2.19
C SER A 141 -13.98 -5.60 -3.31
N ASP A 142 -14.12 -4.30 -3.02
CA ASP A 142 -13.80 -3.23 -3.96
C ASP A 142 -13.11 -2.07 -3.22
N GLY A 143 -12.27 -1.34 -3.95
CA GLY A 143 -11.53 -0.17 -3.50
C GLY A 143 -11.80 1.00 -4.43
N SER A 144 -12.11 2.15 -3.85
CA SER A 144 -12.34 3.38 -4.62
C SER A 144 -11.52 4.54 -4.10
N LEU A 145 -11.24 5.49 -4.99
CA LEU A 145 -10.55 6.74 -4.66
C LEU A 145 -11.47 7.91 -4.99
N SER A 146 -11.72 8.77 -4.00
CA SER A 146 -12.48 9.99 -4.24
C SER A 146 -11.67 10.97 -5.09
N SER A 147 -12.35 11.94 -5.73
CA SER A 147 -11.68 13.02 -6.47
C SER A 147 -10.77 13.89 -5.58
N GLN A 148 -11.01 13.87 -4.26
CA GLN A 148 -10.17 14.53 -3.26
C GLN A 148 -8.99 13.64 -2.78
N GLY A 149 -8.79 12.46 -3.36
CA GLY A 149 -7.71 11.54 -3.02
C GLY A 149 -7.93 10.74 -1.74
N ALA A 150 -9.17 10.62 -1.26
CA ALA A 150 -9.49 9.77 -0.12
C ALA A 150 -9.84 8.37 -0.61
N ALA A 151 -9.03 7.38 -0.21
CA ALA A 151 -9.30 5.98 -0.53
C ALA A 151 -10.31 5.38 0.45
N SER A 152 -11.20 4.53 -0.05
CA SER A 152 -12.18 3.77 0.74
C SER A 152 -12.29 2.35 0.22
N TYR A 153 -12.58 1.43 1.12
CA TYR A 153 -12.85 0.04 0.80
C TYR A 153 -14.30 -0.30 1.10
N GLY A 154 -14.83 -1.27 0.35
CA GLY A 154 -16.11 -1.90 0.60
C GLY A 154 -16.00 -3.40 0.45
N PHE A 155 -16.86 -4.13 1.16
CA PHE A 155 -17.06 -5.55 0.90
C PHE A 155 -18.51 -5.96 1.14
N THR A 156 -18.94 -6.99 0.42
CA THR A 156 -20.23 -7.67 0.62
C THR A 156 -20.00 -9.17 0.66
N ILE A 157 -20.71 -9.85 1.54
CA ILE A 157 -20.70 -11.30 1.69
C ILE A 157 -22.02 -11.81 1.16
N HIS A 158 -21.94 -12.74 0.21
CA HIS A 158 -23.08 -13.42 -0.36
C HIS A 158 -23.02 -14.91 -0.01
N GLN A 159 -24.18 -15.49 0.28
CA GLN A 159 -24.40 -16.91 0.41
C GLN A 159 -25.63 -17.25 -0.42
N ASP A 160 -25.52 -18.25 -1.31
CA ASP A 160 -26.62 -18.65 -2.20
C ASP A 160 -27.32 -17.47 -2.90
N SER A 161 -26.50 -16.57 -3.49
CA SER A 161 -26.94 -15.31 -4.15
C SER A 161 -27.55 -14.24 -3.23
N LEU A 162 -27.79 -14.52 -1.95
CA LEU A 162 -28.32 -13.56 -0.98
C LEU A 162 -27.20 -12.82 -0.26
N SER A 163 -27.34 -11.50 -0.12
CA SER A 163 -26.39 -10.70 0.66
C SER A 163 -26.63 -10.93 2.16
N VAL A 164 -25.63 -11.47 2.83
CA VAL A 164 -25.68 -11.79 4.26
C VAL A 164 -25.19 -10.61 5.09
N LEU A 165 -24.07 -10.02 4.68
CA LEU A 165 -23.41 -8.95 5.43
C LEU A 165 -22.64 -8.04 4.48
N HIS A 166 -22.53 -6.77 4.83
CA HIS A 166 -21.70 -5.82 4.12
C HIS A 166 -20.96 -4.92 5.11
N GLY A 167 -19.87 -4.33 4.64
CA GLY A 167 -19.10 -3.38 5.42
C GLY A 167 -18.28 -2.46 4.53
N SER A 168 -17.94 -1.30 5.04
CA SER A 168 -17.10 -0.34 4.34
C SER A 168 -16.31 0.51 5.32
N GLY A 169 -15.27 1.16 4.82
CA GLY A 169 -14.44 2.03 5.64
C GLY A 169 -13.59 2.98 4.80
N ARG A 170 -13.18 4.08 5.43
CA ARG A 170 -12.26 5.03 4.82
C ARG A 170 -10.84 4.75 5.28
N LEU A 171 -9.90 4.79 4.35
CA LEU A 171 -8.48 4.79 4.64
C LEU A 171 -7.96 6.22 4.77
N ARG A 172 -6.87 6.37 5.53
CA ARG A 172 -6.03 7.59 5.47
C ARG A 172 -5.38 7.69 4.07
N PRO A 173 -4.55 8.71 3.75
CA PRO A 173 -3.94 8.80 2.42
C PRO A 173 -3.32 7.47 2.00
N ALA A 174 -3.91 6.86 0.98
CA ALA A 174 -3.68 5.51 0.52
C ALA A 174 -4.13 5.41 -0.94
N GLU A 175 -3.64 4.41 -1.66
CA GLU A 175 -4.03 4.17 -3.05
C GLU A 175 -5.20 3.17 -3.13
N VAL A 176 -5.82 3.07 -4.30
CA VAL A 176 -6.89 2.08 -4.56
C VAL A 176 -6.43 0.67 -4.22
N PHE A 177 -5.18 0.35 -4.58
CA PHE A 177 -4.56 -0.93 -4.25
C PHE A 177 -4.56 -1.26 -2.75
N ASP A 178 -4.28 -0.26 -1.89
CA ASP A 178 -4.30 -0.44 -0.43
C ASP A 178 -5.73 -0.62 0.09
N ALA A 179 -6.69 0.07 -0.53
CA ALA A 179 -8.12 -0.07 -0.23
C ALA A 179 -8.62 -1.47 -0.56
N GLU A 180 -8.30 -1.99 -1.73
CA GLU A 180 -8.69 -3.34 -2.11
C GLU A 180 -8.11 -4.42 -1.21
N ALA A 181 -6.81 -4.33 -0.91
CA ALA A 181 -6.17 -5.24 0.04
C ALA A 181 -6.86 -5.21 1.41
N THR A 182 -7.23 -4.00 1.87
CA THR A 182 -7.94 -3.83 3.14
C THR A 182 -9.36 -4.36 3.07
N GLY A 183 -10.09 -4.11 1.98
CA GLY A 183 -11.44 -4.61 1.74
C GLY A 183 -11.47 -6.14 1.79
N ALA A 184 -10.55 -6.79 1.09
CA ALA A 184 -10.39 -8.25 1.11
C ALA A 184 -10.12 -8.79 2.52
N LEU A 185 -9.23 -8.13 3.29
CA LEU A 185 -8.95 -8.54 4.68
C LEU A 185 -10.15 -8.36 5.61
N GLN A 186 -10.88 -7.26 5.50
CA GLN A 186 -12.05 -7.01 6.35
C GLN A 186 -13.20 -7.94 5.97
N GLY A 187 -13.38 -8.20 4.67
CA GLY A 187 -14.34 -9.18 4.18
C GLY A 187 -14.04 -10.60 4.66
N LEU A 188 -12.79 -11.04 4.60
CA LEU A 188 -12.38 -12.33 5.16
C LEU A 188 -12.65 -12.42 6.67
N LYS A 189 -12.29 -11.39 7.44
CA LYS A 189 -12.57 -11.37 8.88
C LYS A 189 -14.05 -11.43 9.18
N ALA A 190 -14.85 -10.67 8.43
CA ALA A 190 -16.29 -10.66 8.60
C ALA A 190 -16.90 -12.03 8.26
N ALA A 191 -16.41 -12.69 7.19
CA ALA A 191 -16.80 -14.04 6.83
C ALA A 191 -16.44 -15.05 7.93
N LEU A 192 -15.21 -14.99 8.48
CA LEU A 192 -14.77 -15.87 9.57
C LEU A 192 -15.55 -15.67 10.87
N ASN A 193 -16.05 -14.46 11.13
CA ASN A 193 -16.85 -14.16 12.32
C ASN A 193 -18.30 -14.65 12.24
N LEU A 194 -18.78 -15.05 11.06
CA LEU A 194 -20.09 -15.68 10.95
C LEU A 194 -20.04 -17.05 11.66
N GLN A 195 -21.03 -17.31 12.52
CA GLN A 195 -21.09 -18.43 13.48
C GLN A 195 -20.94 -19.84 12.88
N GLU A 196 -20.95 -19.95 11.55
CA GLU A 196 -21.03 -21.20 10.81
C GLU A 196 -19.83 -21.39 9.83
N SER A 197 -18.80 -20.55 9.91
CA SER A 197 -17.71 -20.49 8.92
C SER A 197 -16.55 -21.48 9.13
N VAL A 198 -16.58 -22.26 10.21
CA VAL A 198 -15.48 -23.20 10.56
C VAL A 198 -15.32 -24.32 9.53
N SER A 199 -16.39 -24.65 8.79
CA SER A 199 -16.38 -25.73 7.79
C SER A 199 -16.77 -25.29 6.38
N ARG A 200 -16.92 -23.98 6.14
CA ARG A 200 -17.39 -23.43 4.86
C ARG A 200 -16.25 -22.94 4.01
N ASN A 201 -16.36 -23.19 2.71
CA ASN A 201 -15.46 -22.59 1.72
C ASN A 201 -15.72 -21.08 1.66
N ILE A 202 -14.64 -20.30 1.72
CA ILE A 202 -14.69 -18.84 1.57
C ILE A 202 -13.99 -18.47 0.26
N ILE A 203 -14.70 -17.80 -0.63
CA ILE A 203 -14.14 -17.32 -1.89
C ILE A 203 -14.14 -15.79 -1.87
N ILE A 204 -13.00 -15.19 -2.19
CA ILE A 204 -12.80 -13.74 -2.13
C ILE A 204 -12.58 -13.25 -3.55
N CYS A 205 -13.50 -12.43 -4.04
CA CYS A 205 -13.51 -11.89 -5.40
C CYS A 205 -13.11 -10.41 -5.39
N LEU A 206 -12.10 -10.07 -6.19
CA LEU A 206 -11.65 -8.70 -6.43
C LEU A 206 -11.25 -8.54 -7.90
N ASP A 207 -11.41 -7.33 -8.42
CA ASP A 207 -11.18 -7.03 -9.84
C ASP A 207 -9.74 -6.56 -10.14
N ASN A 208 -8.95 -6.19 -9.12
CA ASN A 208 -7.56 -5.83 -9.30
C ASN A 208 -6.61 -7.03 -9.22
N LEU A 209 -6.16 -7.40 -10.41
CA LEU A 209 -5.15 -8.43 -10.65
C LEU A 209 -3.90 -8.29 -9.75
N ALA A 210 -3.43 -7.06 -9.50
CA ALA A 210 -2.22 -6.84 -8.69
C ALA A 210 -2.48 -7.17 -7.22
N ALA A 211 -3.64 -6.77 -6.69
CA ALA A 211 -4.03 -7.09 -5.31
C ALA A 211 -4.26 -8.60 -5.15
N THR A 212 -4.95 -9.25 -6.11
CA THR A 212 -5.15 -10.70 -6.12
C THR A 212 -3.84 -11.47 -6.14
N THR A 213 -2.87 -11.01 -6.94
CA THR A 213 -1.53 -11.61 -7.02
C THR A 213 -0.81 -11.50 -5.67
N CYS A 214 -0.90 -10.35 -4.99
CA CYS A 214 -0.29 -10.15 -3.68
C CYS A 214 -0.98 -10.94 -2.55
N LEU A 215 -2.29 -11.15 -2.63
CA LEU A 215 -3.03 -11.95 -1.65
C LEU A 215 -2.68 -13.45 -1.78
N ARG A 216 -2.57 -13.97 -3.01
CA ARG A 216 -2.22 -15.37 -3.27
C ARG A 216 -0.73 -15.67 -3.09
N GLY A 217 0.13 -14.73 -3.46
CA GLY A 217 1.56 -14.97 -3.61
C GLY A 217 2.40 -14.10 -2.67
N THR A 218 3.43 -13.47 -3.23
CA THR A 218 4.34 -12.64 -2.43
C THR A 218 3.71 -11.29 -2.13
N PRO A 219 3.61 -10.89 -0.84
CA PRO A 219 2.98 -9.63 -0.47
C PRO A 219 3.82 -8.45 -0.97
N SER A 220 3.14 -7.40 -1.46
CA SER A 220 3.77 -6.13 -1.84
C SER A 220 4.43 -5.46 -0.63
N ASP A 221 5.47 -4.65 -0.88
CA ASP A 221 6.06 -3.77 0.14
C ASP A 221 5.06 -2.71 0.63
N SER A 222 4.13 -2.28 -0.24
CA SER A 222 3.00 -1.43 0.17
C SER A 222 1.92 -2.27 0.83
N SER A 223 1.34 -1.76 1.92
CA SER A 223 0.31 -2.46 2.69
C SER A 223 0.67 -3.90 3.09
N GLN A 224 1.96 -4.22 3.17
CA GLN A 224 2.47 -5.58 3.42
C GLN A 224 1.84 -6.23 4.68
N ALA A 225 1.61 -5.45 5.73
CA ALA A 225 1.00 -5.94 6.96
C ALA A 225 -0.46 -6.41 6.76
N VAL A 226 -1.18 -5.85 5.78
CA VAL A 226 -2.54 -6.25 5.41
C VAL A 226 -2.49 -7.59 4.69
N PHE A 227 -1.65 -7.72 3.66
CA PHE A 227 -1.47 -8.98 2.92
C PHE A 227 -1.01 -10.11 3.82
N LEU A 228 -0.01 -9.88 4.68
CA LEU A 228 0.49 -10.90 5.62
C LEU A 228 -0.60 -11.37 6.59
N LYS A 229 -1.41 -10.44 7.10
CA LYS A 229 -2.53 -10.80 7.99
C LYS A 229 -3.59 -11.60 7.25
N PHE A 230 -3.90 -11.22 6.02
CA PHE A 230 -4.83 -11.94 5.18
C PHE A 230 -4.35 -13.38 4.95
N GLN A 231 -3.11 -13.54 4.50
CA GLN A 231 -2.50 -14.84 4.23
C GLN A 231 -2.46 -15.72 5.48
N ALA A 232 -2.12 -15.15 6.64
CA ALA A 232 -2.14 -15.89 7.90
C ALA A 232 -3.56 -16.38 8.26
N LEU A 233 -4.59 -15.55 8.06
CA LEU A 233 -5.99 -15.94 8.32
C LEU A 233 -6.49 -16.98 7.32
N ALA A 234 -6.19 -16.80 6.03
CA ALA A 234 -6.54 -17.74 4.98
C ALA A 234 -5.88 -19.11 5.20
N ALA A 235 -4.60 -19.13 5.59
CA ALA A 235 -3.88 -20.35 5.93
C ALA A 235 -4.41 -21.04 7.20
N LEU A 236 -4.81 -20.26 8.21
CA LEU A 236 -5.41 -20.79 9.45
C LEU A 236 -6.77 -21.45 9.17
N HIS A 237 -7.56 -20.88 8.26
CA HIS A 237 -8.86 -21.43 7.87
C HIS A 237 -8.73 -22.64 6.93
N GLY A 238 -7.76 -22.62 6.01
CA GLY A 238 -7.45 -23.75 5.13
C GLY A 238 -8.39 -23.96 3.94
N ALA A 239 -9.58 -23.34 3.94
CA ALA A 239 -10.58 -23.43 2.87
C ALA A 239 -10.94 -22.05 2.30
N THR A 240 -9.93 -21.17 2.16
CA THR A 240 -10.08 -19.83 1.58
C THR A 240 -9.44 -19.77 0.19
N GLN A 241 -10.18 -19.31 -0.81
CA GLN A 241 -9.71 -19.09 -2.17
C GLN A 241 -9.86 -17.63 -2.57
N VAL A 242 -8.88 -17.07 -3.27
CA VAL A 242 -8.95 -15.70 -3.83
C VAL A 242 -9.18 -15.84 -5.32
N ARG A 243 -10.05 -15.06 -5.94
CA ARG A 243 -10.34 -15.04 -7.38
C ARG A 243 -10.21 -13.63 -7.95
#